data_AF-A0A1D8S6D8-F1
#
_entry.id   AF-A0A1D8S6D8-F1
#
_cell.length_a   1.000
_cell.length_b   1.000
_cell.length_c   1.000
_cell.angle_alpha   90.00
_cell.angle_beta   90.00
_cell.angle_gamma   90.00
#
_symmetry.space_group_name_H-M   'P 1'
#
loop_
_entity.id
_entity.type
_entity.pdbx_description
1 polymer ?
#
loop_
_entity_poly.entity_id
_entity_poly.type
_entity_poly.pdbx_seq_one_letter_code
_entity_poly.pdbx_strand_id
1 'polypeptide(L)'
;MVVQNELRTAMETSREDLIEVLAQYQAVPVVDDGQEVSSLLGGRTNTEFKLEEPGGVETTDRQTRQEVLEHLGVEDEQDLEPVQEEIKNHQAWGEKV
;
A
#
# COMPACT_ATOMS: atom_id res chain seq x y z
N MET A 1 9.99 -9.95 -7.01
CA MET A 1 9.69 -9.40 -8.35
C MET A 1 8.45 -10.02 -9.01
N VAL A 2 7.84 -11.08 -8.45
CA VAL A 2 6.53 -11.62 -8.89
C VAL A 2 5.37 -10.73 -8.35
N VAL A 3 5.51 -10.23 -7.12
CA VAL A 3 4.57 -9.32 -6.44
C VAL A 3 4.19 -8.09 -7.28
N GLN A 4 5.16 -7.41 -7.91
CA GLN A 4 4.86 -6.21 -8.72
C GLN A 4 3.95 -6.49 -9.92
N ASN A 5 4.13 -7.64 -10.58
CA ASN A 5 3.31 -7.99 -11.74
C ASN A 5 1.90 -8.37 -11.30
N GLU A 6 1.76 -9.08 -10.18
CA GLU A 6 0.46 -9.41 -9.58
C GLU A 6 -0.28 -8.15 -9.12
N LEU A 7 0.39 -7.19 -8.48
CA LEU A 7 -0.18 -5.90 -8.10
C LEU A 7 -0.72 -5.14 -9.31
N ARG A 8 0.04 -5.06 -10.41
CA ARG A 8 -0.44 -4.40 -11.64
C ARG A 8 -1.65 -5.07 -12.24
N THR A 9 -1.62 -6.40 -12.38
CA THR A 9 -2.78 -7.15 -12.91
C THR A 9 -4.02 -6.96 -12.04
N ALA A 10 -3.84 -6.96 -10.72
CA ALA A 10 -4.93 -6.75 -9.78
C ALA A 10 -5.53 -5.34 -9.89
N MET A 11 -4.70 -4.30 -9.98
CA MET A 11 -5.14 -2.92 -10.22
C MET A 11 -5.96 -2.77 -11.51
N GLU A 12 -5.55 -3.44 -12.60
CA GLU A 12 -6.29 -3.44 -13.87
C GLU A 12 -7.62 -4.21 -13.80
N THR A 13 -7.77 -5.11 -12.81
CA THR A 13 -8.95 -5.97 -12.68
C THR A 13 -9.99 -5.34 -11.77
N SER A 14 -9.69 -5.15 -10.48
CA SER A 14 -10.58 -4.54 -9.49
C SER A 14 -9.85 -4.24 -8.17
N ARG A 15 -10.41 -3.34 -7.37
CA ARG A 15 -9.94 -3.05 -6.00
C ARG A 15 -9.95 -4.30 -5.11
N GLU A 16 -10.95 -5.18 -5.28
CA GLU A 16 -11.04 -6.44 -4.54
C GLU A 16 -9.87 -7.39 -4.85
N ASP A 17 -9.51 -7.56 -6.13
CA ASP A 17 -8.33 -8.34 -6.53
C ASP A 17 -7.05 -7.74 -5.94
N LEU A 18 -6.95 -6.40 -5.87
CA LEU A 18 -5.80 -5.72 -5.26
C LEU A 18 -5.71 -6.02 -3.76
N ILE A 19 -6.83 -5.96 -3.05
CA ILE A 19 -6.90 -6.33 -1.62
C ILE A 19 -6.51 -7.79 -1.42
N GLU A 20 -6.98 -8.69 -2.28
CA GLU A 20 -6.62 -10.10 -2.22
C GLU A 20 -5.10 -10.28 -2.35
N VAL A 21 -4.46 -9.69 -3.36
CA VAL A 21 -3.01 -9.79 -3.56
C VAL A 21 -2.25 -9.20 -2.37
N LEU A 22 -2.65 -8.03 -1.87
CA LEU A 22 -2.03 -7.40 -0.70
C LEU A 22 -2.16 -8.29 0.54
N ALA A 23 -3.32 -8.92 0.75
CA ALA A 23 -3.54 -9.83 1.86
C ALA A 23 -2.70 -11.10 1.76
N GLN A 24 -2.58 -11.69 0.56
CA GLN A 24 -1.74 -12.87 0.32
C GLN A 24 -0.30 -12.66 0.76
N TYR A 25 0.23 -11.45 0.55
CA TYR A 25 1.59 -11.05 0.91
C TYR A 25 1.69 -10.33 2.27
N GLN A 26 0.57 -10.15 2.98
CA GLN A 26 0.49 -9.37 4.23
C GLN A 26 1.04 -7.94 4.10
N ALA A 27 0.89 -7.35 2.91
CA ALA A 27 1.34 -6.01 2.59
C ALA A 27 0.25 -4.99 2.96
N VAL A 28 0.54 -4.05 3.85
CA VAL A 28 -0.45 -3.05 4.30
C VAL A 28 0.08 -1.62 4.11
N PRO A 29 -0.77 -0.67 3.67
CA PRO A 29 -0.35 0.71 3.55
C PRO A 29 -0.15 1.31 4.94
N VAL A 30 0.97 1.98 5.16
CA VAL A 30 1.32 2.67 6.42
C VAL A 30 1.95 4.03 6.11
N VAL A 31 1.98 4.92 7.10
CA VAL A 31 2.73 6.18 6.99
C VAL A 31 4.23 5.88 6.85
N ASP A 32 4.88 6.60 5.94
CA ASP A 32 6.33 6.59 5.82
C ASP A 32 6.93 7.63 6.76
N ASP A 33 7.12 7.26 8.03
CA ASP A 33 7.78 8.10 9.04
C ASP A 33 9.28 8.38 8.74
N GLY A 34 9.83 7.79 7.66
CA GLY A 34 11.23 7.93 7.27
C GLY A 34 11.51 9.08 6.28
N GLN A 35 10.47 9.70 5.73
CA GLN A 35 10.57 10.84 4.82
C GLN A 35 10.07 12.12 5.51
N GLU A 36 10.93 12.77 6.32
CA GLU A 36 10.71 14.16 6.71
C GLU A 36 10.83 15.05 5.46
N VAL A 37 9.72 15.27 4.74
CA VAL A 37 9.67 16.27 3.67
C VAL A 37 9.78 17.67 4.29
N SER A 38 11.01 18.16 4.35
CA SER A 38 11.37 19.45 4.94
C SER A 38 10.46 20.57 4.42
N SER A 39 9.59 21.10 5.29
CA SER A 39 8.57 22.12 5.00
C SER A 39 9.14 23.53 4.80
N LEU A 40 10.23 23.69 4.04
CA LEU A 40 10.93 24.97 3.91
C LEU A 40 10.22 26.00 3.03
N LEU A 41 9.08 25.68 2.39
CA LEU A 41 8.43 26.57 1.42
C LEU A 41 6.88 26.58 1.49
N GLY A 42 6.28 26.29 2.64
CA GLY A 42 4.82 26.45 2.84
C GLY A 42 3.93 25.55 1.97
N GLY A 43 4.48 24.49 1.37
CA GLY A 43 3.74 23.47 0.65
C GLY A 43 3.24 22.41 1.63
N ARG A 44 1.96 22.03 1.48
CA ARG A 44 1.29 20.89 2.14
C ARG A 44 2.28 19.78 2.49
N THR A 45 2.30 19.36 3.76
CA THR A 45 2.90 18.08 4.16
C THR A 45 2.18 16.99 3.37
N ASN A 46 2.75 16.52 2.26
CA ASN A 46 2.30 15.29 1.64
C ASN A 46 2.82 14.19 2.55
N THR A 47 1.94 13.63 3.38
CA THR A 47 2.22 12.38 4.08
C THR A 47 2.58 11.36 3.00
N GLU A 48 3.84 10.91 2.97
CA GLU A 48 4.21 9.80 2.10
C GLU A 48 3.76 8.51 2.77
N PHE A 49 3.17 7.62 1.98
CA PHE A 49 2.76 6.30 2.44
C PHE A 49 3.68 5.24 1.85
N LYS A 50 3.79 4.10 2.52
CA LYS A 50 4.55 2.93 2.08
C LYS A 50 3.74 1.64 2.26
N LEU A 51 4.14 0.58 1.57
CA LEU A 51 3.59 -0.76 1.80
C LEU A 51 4.52 -1.48 2.78
N GLU A 52 4.02 -1.76 3.98
CA GLU A 52 4.73 -2.57 4.96
C GLU A 52 4.49 -4.06 4.65
N GLU A 53 5.55 -4.72 4.19
CA GLU A 53 5.59 -6.18 3.96
C GLU A 53 6.20 -6.90 5.18
N PRO A 54 5.83 -8.17 5.44
CA PRO A 54 6.43 -8.96 6.52
C PRO A 54 7.96 -9.04 6.34
N GLY A 55 8.69 -8.62 7.37
CA GLY A 55 10.16 -8.53 7.35
C GLY A 55 10.71 -7.15 6.98
N GLY A 56 9.84 -6.15 6.71
CA GLY A 56 10.23 -4.75 6.52
C GLY A 56 11.01 -4.49 5.23
N VAL A 57 10.96 -5.41 4.26
CA VAL A 57 11.60 -5.26 2.96
C VAL A 57 10.57 -4.72 1.98
N GLU A 58 10.67 -3.45 1.63
CA GLU A 58 9.86 -2.88 0.56
C GLU A 58 10.37 -3.41 -0.79
N THR A 59 9.57 -4.21 -1.47
CA THR A 59 9.90 -4.79 -2.78
C THR A 59 9.23 -4.06 -3.95
N THR A 60 8.37 -3.10 -3.66
CA THR A 60 7.58 -2.34 -4.63
C THR A 60 8.19 -0.96 -4.88
N ASP A 61 8.33 -0.57 -6.15
CA ASP A 61 8.88 0.75 -6.49
C ASP A 61 7.87 1.88 -6.16
N ARG A 62 8.38 3.12 -6.07
CA ARG A 62 7.59 4.30 -5.70
C ARG A 62 6.37 4.54 -6.60
N GLN A 63 6.50 4.28 -7.91
CA GLN A 63 5.41 4.53 -8.86
C GLN A 63 4.29 3.53 -8.62
N THR A 64 4.62 2.23 -8.63
CA THR A 64 3.65 1.16 -8.40
C THR A 64 2.95 1.34 -7.05
N ARG A 65 3.67 1.82 -6.03
CA ARG A 65 3.11 2.13 -4.72
C ARG A 65 2.09 3.28 -4.74
N GLN A 66 2.37 4.38 -5.43
CA GLN A 66 1.39 5.46 -5.59
C GLN A 66 0.13 4.94 -6.29
N GLU A 67 0.30 4.21 -7.38
CA GLU A 67 -0.84 3.63 -8.12
C GLU A 67 -1.69 2.71 -7.23
N VAL A 68 -1.05 1.88 -6.38
CA VAL A 68 -1.75 1.02 -5.41
C VAL A 68 -2.54 1.85 -4.40
N LEU A 69 -1.96 2.90 -3.82
CA LEU A 69 -2.64 3.76 -2.85
C LEU A 69 -3.83 4.48 -3.47
N GLU A 70 -3.67 4.99 -4.70
CA GLU A 70 -4.75 5.60 -5.47
C GLU A 70 -5.89 4.60 -5.73
N HIS A 71 -5.59 3.35 -6.10
CA HIS A 71 -6.60 2.31 -6.32
C HIS A 71 -7.29 1.86 -5.03
N LEU A 72 -6.59 1.90 -3.89
CA LEU A 72 -7.16 1.60 -2.59
C LEU A 72 -8.08 2.72 -2.07
N GLY A 73 -7.95 3.93 -2.63
CA GLY A 73 -8.66 5.13 -2.19
C GLY A 73 -8.03 5.77 -0.96
N VAL A 74 -6.70 5.65 -0.81
CA VAL A 74 -5.95 6.28 0.29
C VAL A 74 -5.47 7.66 -0.17
N GLU A 75 -6.13 8.70 0.30
CA GLU A 75 -5.72 10.10 0.04
C GLU A 75 -5.01 10.69 1.25
N ASP A 76 -5.48 10.34 2.45
CA ASP A 76 -4.99 10.85 3.73
C ASP A 76 -4.81 9.73 4.78
N GLU A 77 -4.18 10.04 5.91
CA GLU A 77 -3.95 9.09 7.01
C GLU A 77 -5.25 8.45 7.55
N GLN A 78 -6.37 9.16 7.45
CA GLN A 78 -7.69 8.68 7.89
C GLN A 78 -8.20 7.51 7.05
N ASP A 79 -7.74 7.38 5.81
CA ASP A 79 -8.12 6.30 4.89
C ASP A 79 -7.29 5.04 5.12
N LEU A 80 -6.18 5.14 5.85
CA LEU A 80 -5.31 3.99 6.11
C LEU A 80 -5.99 2.94 6.97
N GLU A 81 -6.56 3.32 8.11
CA GLU A 81 -7.17 2.39 9.06
C GLU A 81 -8.23 1.49 8.39
N PRO A 82 -9.25 2.01 7.69
CA PRO A 82 -10.26 1.16 7.06
C PRO A 82 -9.67 0.25 5.98
N VAL A 83 -8.72 0.73 5.17
CA VAL A 83 -8.07 -0.08 4.14
C VAL A 83 -7.20 -1.17 4.75
N GLN A 84 -6.44 -0.85 5.80
CA GLN A 84 -5.63 -1.82 6.53
C GLN A 84 -6.51 -2.92 7.15
N GLU A 85 -7.63 -2.54 7.77
CA GLU A 85 -8.57 -3.52 8.33
C GLU A 85 -9.15 -4.42 7.23
N GLU A 86 -9.49 -3.87 6.07
CA GLU A 86 -10.02 -4.65 4.95
C GLU A 86 -9.01 -5.68 4.43
N ILE A 87 -7.74 -5.29 4.25
CA ILE A 87 -6.67 -6.20 3.83
C ILE A 87 -6.42 -7.26 4.91
N LYS A 88 -6.33 -6.86 6.20
CA LYS A 88 -6.06 -7.78 7.33
C LYS A 88 -7.17 -8.78 7.59
N ASN A 89 -8.43 -8.43 7.29
CA ASN A 89 -9.58 -9.31 7.45
C ASN A 89 -9.91 -10.13 6.20
N HIS A 90 -9.15 -9.96 5.10
CA HIS A 90 -9.35 -10.73 3.89
C HIS A 90 -9.02 -12.22 4.11
N GLN A 91 -9.81 -13.11 3.51
CA GLN A 91 -9.65 -14.57 3.67
C GLN A 91 -8.28 -15.09 3.21
N ALA A 92 -7.63 -14.37 2.29
CA ALA A 92 -6.35 -14.73 1.71
C ALA A 92 -5.13 -14.30 2.56
N TRP A 93 -5.37 -13.76 3.76
CA TRP A 93 -4.31 -13.21 4.61
C TRP A 93 -3.21 -14.23 4.91
N GLY A 94 -1.99 -13.95 4.43
CA GLY A 94 -0.81 -14.78 4.68
C GLY A 94 -0.72 -16.07 3.87
N GLU A 95 -1.49 -16.23 2.78
CA GLU A 95 -1.43 -17.44 1.95
C GLU A 95 -0.11 -17.64 1.19
N LYS A 96 0.66 -16.56 0.94
CA LYS A 96 1.90 -16.59 0.14
C LYS A 96 3.17 -16.19 0.91
N VAL A 97 3.09 -16.01 2.23
CA VAL A 97 4.20 -15.57 3.10
C VAL A 97 5.02 -16.75 3.63
#